data_AF-A0A433DAR9-F1
#
_entry.id   AF-A0A433DAR9-F1
#
_cell.length_a   1.000
_cell.length_b   1.000
_cell.length_c   1.000
_cell.angle_alpha   90.00
_cell.angle_beta   90.00
_cell.angle_gamma   90.00
#
_symmetry.space_group_name_H-M   'P 1'
#
loop_
_entity.id
_entity.type
_entity.pdbx_description
1 polymer ?
#
loop_
_entity_poly.entity_id
_entity_poly.type
_entity_poly.pdbx_seq_one_letter_code
_entity_poly.pdbx_strand_id
1 'polypeptide(L)'
;MTNIHTNTNTQNEISISPTTEVYPNYCPARLYGVRCLSPKNVERGELIGSGSHGRIFKGVLNNTTTVAIKKVSLEIGRKDMKKREEVKNEIKLLARLRESNMVIPIIGYYYTDSNSVLWIVMEYAENGNLMNFARQNMHRDCESIA
;
A
#
# COMPACT_ATOMS: atom_id res chain seq x y z
N MET A 1 -48.46 -32.97 29.85
CA MET A 1 -47.33 -33.89 29.63
C MET A 1 -46.46 -33.31 28.53
N THR A 2 -45.17 -33.28 28.82
CA THR A 2 -43.99 -32.91 28.02
C THR A 2 -44.15 -32.72 26.51
N ASN A 3 -43.49 -31.67 25.98
CA ASN A 3 -42.27 -31.90 25.21
C ASN A 3 -41.40 -30.64 25.13
N ILE A 4 -40.25 -30.74 25.81
CA ILE A 4 -39.04 -29.96 25.51
C ILE A 4 -38.35 -30.71 24.39
N HIS A 5 -38.11 -30.05 23.26
CA HIS A 5 -37.05 -30.43 22.34
C HIS A 5 -36.20 -29.21 22.05
N THR A 6 -34.96 -29.30 22.51
CA THR A 6 -33.83 -28.44 22.15
C THR A 6 -33.49 -28.62 20.68
N ASN A 7 -33.20 -27.52 19.98
CA ASN A 7 -32.27 -27.59 18.87
C ASN A 7 -31.38 -26.35 18.85
N THR A 8 -30.09 -26.65 18.86
CA THR A 8 -28.95 -25.76 18.93
C THR A 8 -28.41 -25.48 17.53
N ASN A 9 -28.05 -24.21 17.34
CA ASN A 9 -26.89 -23.74 16.59
C ASN A 9 -27.00 -23.46 15.08
N THR A 10 -26.31 -22.37 14.75
CA THR A 10 -25.69 -22.00 13.48
C THR A 10 -26.62 -21.64 12.31
N GLN A 11 -26.97 -20.35 12.24
CA GLN A 11 -26.61 -19.51 11.10
C GLN A 11 -26.36 -18.08 11.60
N ASN A 12 -25.08 -17.75 11.73
CA ASN A 12 -24.57 -16.45 12.12
C ASN A 12 -24.64 -15.52 10.91
N GLU A 13 -25.84 -15.09 10.53
CA GLU A 13 -26.02 -13.98 9.60
C GLU A 13 -25.83 -12.68 10.39
N ILE A 14 -24.58 -12.22 10.46
CA ILE A 14 -24.32 -10.85 10.88
C ILE A 14 -24.82 -9.96 9.74
N SER A 15 -26.01 -9.42 9.95
CA SER A 15 -26.60 -8.33 9.20
C SER A 15 -25.70 -7.10 9.31
N ILE A 16 -24.83 -6.90 8.33
CA ILE A 16 -24.09 -5.65 8.21
C ILE A 16 -25.04 -4.65 7.54
N SER A 17 -25.71 -3.84 8.37
CA SER A 17 -26.47 -2.69 7.90
C SER A 17 -25.53 -1.65 7.27
N PRO A 18 -25.96 -0.94 6.20
CA PRO A 18 -25.12 0.02 5.53
C PRO A 18 -25.06 1.31 6.37
N THR A 19 -24.06 1.43 7.23
CA THR A 19 -23.78 2.69 7.91
C THR A 19 -23.04 3.63 6.96
N THR A 20 -23.74 4.72 6.65
CA THR A 20 -23.24 5.93 6.01
C THR A 20 -22.07 6.51 6.82
N GLU A 21 -20.83 6.11 6.53
CA GLU A 21 -19.66 6.68 7.20
C GLU A 21 -19.00 7.77 6.35
N VAL A 22 -19.32 9.01 6.71
CA VAL A 22 -18.52 10.20 6.41
C VAL A 22 -17.22 10.05 7.20
N TYR A 23 -16.11 9.70 6.54
CA TYR A 23 -14.79 9.55 7.18
C TYR A 23 -13.88 10.78 6.97
N PRO A 24 -13.93 11.82 7.81
CA PRO A 24 -12.86 12.79 7.92
C PRO A 24 -11.84 12.27 8.96
N ASN A 25 -10.57 12.16 8.55
CA ASN A 25 -9.39 12.01 9.42
C ASN A 25 -9.02 10.64 10.01
N TYR A 26 -9.56 9.52 9.53
CA TYR A 26 -9.14 8.20 10.02
C TYR A 26 -8.06 7.54 9.13
N CYS A 27 -6.87 7.27 9.68
CA CYS A 27 -5.95 6.26 9.16
C CYS A 27 -6.17 4.97 9.95
N PRO A 28 -6.74 3.91 9.36
CA PRO A 28 -6.95 2.65 10.06
C PRO A 28 -5.61 2.09 10.58
N ALA A 29 -5.54 1.73 11.86
CA ALA A 29 -4.31 1.21 12.46
C ALA A 29 -3.73 0.04 11.63
N ARG A 30 -4.61 -0.80 11.06
CA ARG A 30 -4.27 -1.74 10.01
C ARG A 30 -5.30 -1.74 8.88
N LEU A 31 -4.82 -1.91 7.65
CA LEU A 31 -5.64 -2.15 6.46
C LEU A 31 -5.07 -3.38 5.75
N TYR A 32 -5.87 -4.45 5.62
CA TYR A 32 -5.44 -5.76 5.10
C TYR A 32 -4.18 -6.31 5.80
N GLY A 33 -4.06 -6.08 7.12
CA GLY A 33 -2.90 -6.50 7.91
C GLY A 33 -1.67 -5.57 7.81
N VAL A 34 -1.66 -4.62 6.87
CA VAL A 34 -0.63 -3.60 6.69
C VAL A 34 -0.85 -2.48 7.69
N ARG A 35 0.21 -2.04 8.35
CA ARG A 35 0.20 -1.04 9.42
C ARG A 35 0.14 0.39 8.89
N CYS A 36 -0.67 1.25 9.54
CA CYS A 36 -0.58 2.69 9.34
C CYS A 36 0.66 3.24 10.05
N LEU A 37 1.43 4.08 9.37
CA LEU A 37 2.66 4.69 9.86
C LEU A 37 2.39 6.12 10.32
N SER A 38 3.16 6.58 11.30
CA SER A 38 3.22 8.00 11.63
C SER A 38 3.97 8.74 10.51
N PRO A 39 3.38 9.77 9.87
CA PRO A 39 4.07 10.55 8.85
C PRO A 39 5.38 11.18 9.35
N LYS A 40 5.48 11.47 10.66
CA LYS A 40 6.69 12.03 11.30
C LYS A 40 7.88 11.08 11.29
N ASN A 41 7.63 9.78 11.15
CA ASN A 41 8.68 8.77 11.13
C ASN A 41 9.15 8.45 9.71
N VAL A 42 8.54 9.07 8.68
CA VAL A 42 8.87 8.83 7.28
C VAL A 42 9.39 10.12 6.67
N GLU A 43 10.70 10.17 6.47
CA GLU A 43 11.35 11.24 5.74
C GLU A 43 11.29 10.94 4.24
N ARG A 44 10.78 11.90 3.47
CA ARG A 44 10.73 11.81 2.00
C ARG A 44 11.94 12.51 1.42
N GLY A 45 12.71 11.78 0.63
CA GLY A 45 13.83 12.30 -0.14
C GLY A 45 13.47 12.56 -1.60
N GLU A 46 14.42 12.27 -2.49
CA GLU A 46 14.36 12.56 -3.92
C GLU A 46 13.31 11.74 -4.69
N LEU A 47 12.83 12.30 -5.80
CA LEU A 47 11.99 11.59 -6.75
C LEU A 47 12.85 10.60 -7.55
N ILE A 48 12.52 9.31 -7.48
CA ILE A 48 13.26 8.23 -8.16
C ILE A 48 12.48 7.56 -9.29
N GLY A 49 11.19 7.88 -9.42
CA GLY A 49 10.37 7.36 -10.52
C GLY A 49 9.04 8.09 -10.65
N SER A 50 8.54 8.18 -11.88
CA SER A 50 7.22 8.76 -12.18
C SER A 50 6.60 8.07 -13.39
N GLY A 51 5.28 7.86 -13.34
CA GLY A 51 4.51 7.30 -14.46
C GLY A 51 3.02 7.33 -14.19
N SER A 52 2.25 6.55 -14.96
CA SER A 52 0.79 6.42 -14.79
C SER A 52 0.37 5.95 -13.39
N HIS A 53 1.24 5.19 -12.72
CA HIS A 53 1.00 4.65 -11.37
C HIS A 53 1.37 5.64 -10.25
N GLY A 54 1.71 6.89 -10.58
CA GLY A 54 2.04 7.94 -9.62
C GLY A 54 3.54 8.24 -9.54
N ARG A 55 3.96 8.79 -8.39
CA ARG A 55 5.34 9.23 -8.14
C ARG A 55 5.95 8.38 -7.03
N ILE A 56 7.18 7.94 -7.23
CA ILE A 56 7.97 7.16 -6.29
C ILE A 56 9.13 8.02 -5.81
N PHE A 57 9.26 8.15 -4.50
CA PHE A 57 10.34 8.85 -3.84
C PHE A 57 11.22 7.85 -3.09
N LYS A 58 12.51 8.12 -3.01
CA LYS A 58 13.35 7.51 -1.98
C LYS A 58 13.02 8.15 -0.64
N GLY A 59 13.21 7.45 0.46
CA GLY A 59 13.02 8.00 1.79
C GLY A 59 13.69 7.19 2.88
N VAL A 60 13.48 7.63 4.12
CA VAL A 60 14.01 7.00 5.32
C VAL A 60 12.89 6.80 6.33
N LEU A 61 12.69 5.57 6.80
CA LEU A 61 11.76 5.20 7.87
C LEU A 61 12.51 5.08 9.20
N ASN A 62 11.97 5.69 10.25
CA ASN A 62 12.53 5.71 11.61
C ASN A 62 14.02 6.10 11.65
N ASN A 63 14.45 6.98 10.75
CA ASN A 63 15.83 7.48 10.62
C ASN A 63 16.89 6.40 10.32
N THR A 64 16.49 5.18 9.95
CA THR A 64 17.44 4.06 9.78
C THR A 64 17.21 3.24 8.52
N THR A 65 15.95 3.04 8.11
CA THR A 65 15.61 2.13 7.01
C THR A 65 15.37 2.92 5.73
N THR A 66 16.17 2.69 4.70
CA THR A 66 15.91 3.21 3.36
C THR A 66 14.65 2.57 2.77
N VAL A 67 13.74 3.39 2.25
CA VAL A 67 12.43 2.95 1.73
C VAL A 67 12.10 3.59 0.39
N ALA A 68 11.21 2.94 -0.36
CA ALA A 68 10.52 3.54 -1.50
C ALA A 68 9.12 4.02 -1.05
N ILE A 69 8.77 5.26 -1.40
CA ILE A 69 7.51 5.90 -1.00
C ILE A 69 6.71 6.25 -2.25
N LYS A 70 5.61 5.53 -2.47
CA LYS A 70 4.68 5.77 -3.58
C LYS A 70 3.59 6.74 -3.16
N LYS A 71 3.52 7.90 -3.83
CA LYS A 71 2.43 8.87 -3.70
C LYS A 71 1.28 8.46 -4.62
N VAL A 72 0.12 8.20 -4.02
CA VAL A 72 -1.15 7.99 -4.71
C VAL A 72 -2.05 9.18 -4.40
N SER A 73 -2.21 10.08 -5.38
CA SER A 73 -3.05 11.26 -5.19
C SER A 73 -4.51 10.84 -5.23
N LEU A 74 -5.24 11.15 -4.17
CA LEU A 74 -6.68 10.99 -4.13
C LEU A 74 -7.20 12.36 -4.54
N GLU A 75 -7.47 12.55 -5.83
CA GLU A 75 -8.21 13.74 -6.26
C GLU A 75 -9.65 13.62 -5.75
N ILE A 76 -9.83 13.92 -4.46
CA ILE A 76 -11.12 13.86 -3.78
C ILE A 76 -11.85 15.16 -4.10
N GLY A 77 -12.55 15.17 -5.22
CA GLY A 77 -13.82 15.90 -5.27
C GLY A 77 -14.83 15.22 -4.33
N ARG A 78 -15.79 15.97 -3.78
CA ARG A 78 -16.84 15.49 -2.85
C ARG A 78 -17.68 14.28 -3.32
N LYS A 79 -17.44 13.69 -4.50
CA LYS A 79 -18.28 12.67 -5.13
C LYS A 79 -17.59 11.36 -5.54
N ASP A 80 -16.26 11.23 -5.47
CA ASP A 80 -15.59 10.05 -6.04
C ASP A 80 -15.30 8.97 -5.00
N MET A 81 -16.34 8.36 -4.43
CA MET A 81 -16.22 7.16 -3.57
C MET A 81 -15.47 6.01 -4.28
N LYS A 82 -15.60 5.92 -5.61
CA LYS A 82 -14.93 4.90 -6.44
C LYS A 82 -13.40 5.01 -6.40
N LYS A 83 -12.84 6.23 -6.49
CA LYS A 83 -11.38 6.44 -6.40
C LYS A 83 -10.84 6.07 -5.01
N ARG A 84 -11.60 6.29 -3.94
CA ARG A 84 -11.21 5.86 -2.58
C ARG A 84 -11.09 4.34 -2.49
N GLU A 85 -11.91 3.59 -3.21
CA GLU A 85 -11.85 2.13 -3.23
C GLU A 85 -10.71 1.60 -4.11
N GLU A 86 -10.42 2.23 -5.24
CA GLU A 86 -9.25 1.91 -6.09
C GLU A 86 -7.93 2.02 -5.31
N VAL A 87 -7.86 2.96 -4.38
CA VAL A 87 -6.68 3.19 -3.54
C VAL A 87 -6.51 2.11 -2.48
N LYS A 88 -7.61 1.61 -1.91
CA LYS A 88 -7.57 0.42 -1.05
C LYS A 88 -7.15 -0.82 -1.83
N ASN A 89 -7.49 -0.92 -3.11
CA ASN A 89 -7.10 -2.06 -3.94
C ASN A 89 -5.58 -2.20 -4.08
N GLU A 90 -4.84 -1.09 -4.18
CA GLU A 90 -3.38 -1.14 -4.26
C GLU A 90 -2.78 -1.73 -2.97
N ILE A 91 -3.18 -1.23 -1.80
CA ILE A 91 -2.72 -1.78 -0.50
C ILE A 91 -3.15 -3.25 -0.37
N LYS A 92 -4.37 -3.59 -0.77
CA LYS A 92 -4.89 -4.96 -0.74
C LYS A 92 -4.04 -5.90 -1.59
N LEU A 93 -3.69 -5.48 -2.81
CA LEU A 93 -2.89 -6.28 -3.73
C LEU A 93 -1.49 -6.50 -3.16
N LEU A 94 -0.82 -5.43 -2.74
CA LEU A 94 0.51 -5.50 -2.14
C LEU A 94 0.53 -6.33 -0.86
N ALA A 95 -0.51 -6.22 -0.02
CA ALA A 95 -0.64 -7.02 1.19
C ALA A 95 -0.72 -8.53 0.88
N ARG A 96 -1.46 -8.91 -0.17
CA ARG A 96 -1.57 -10.32 -0.61
C ARG A 96 -0.28 -10.85 -1.23
N LEU A 97 0.56 -9.97 -1.79
CA LEU A 97 1.81 -10.32 -2.46
C LEU A 97 3.04 -10.11 -1.57
N ARG A 98 2.85 -9.81 -0.27
CA ARG A 98 3.94 -9.49 0.65
C ARG A 98 4.96 -10.62 0.82
N GLU A 99 4.53 -11.87 0.71
CA GLU A 99 5.39 -13.07 0.81
C GLU A 99 5.90 -13.53 -0.57
N SER A 100 5.61 -12.78 -1.65
CA SER A 100 6.08 -13.12 -2.99
C SER A 100 7.49 -12.59 -3.23
N ASN A 101 8.38 -13.46 -3.71
CA ASN A 101 9.73 -13.05 -4.13
C ASN A 101 9.74 -12.21 -5.42
N MET A 102 8.60 -12.04 -6.09
CA MET A 102 8.49 -11.28 -7.34
C MET A 102 8.04 -9.83 -7.13
N VAL A 103 7.62 -9.47 -5.91
CA VAL A 103 7.04 -8.16 -5.59
C VAL A 103 7.76 -7.58 -4.38
N ILE A 104 8.08 -6.30 -4.46
CA ILE A 104 8.72 -5.58 -3.36
C ILE A 104 7.76 -5.52 -2.16
N PRO A 105 8.17 -5.96 -0.95
CA PRO A 105 7.30 -5.96 0.21
C PRO A 105 6.79 -4.58 0.61
N ILE A 106 5.50 -4.53 0.94
CA ILE A 106 4.89 -3.37 1.61
C ILE A 106 5.23 -3.38 3.10
N ILE A 107 5.70 -2.24 3.60
CA ILE A 107 6.04 -2.03 5.01
C ILE A 107 4.84 -1.39 5.74
N GLY A 108 4.23 -0.39 5.11
CA GLY A 108 3.16 0.37 5.73
C GLY A 108 2.58 1.41 4.79
N TYR A 109 1.65 2.21 5.31
CA TYR A 109 1.06 3.31 4.57
C TYR A 109 0.69 4.46 5.51
N TYR A 110 0.49 5.66 4.99
CA TYR A 110 -0.04 6.78 5.76
C TYR A 110 -0.79 7.75 4.85
N TYR A 111 -1.66 8.57 5.44
CA TYR A 111 -2.33 9.65 4.74
C TYR A 111 -1.72 11.00 5.11
N THR A 112 -1.73 11.96 4.19
CA THR A 112 -1.53 13.39 4.50
C THR A 112 -2.76 14.18 4.06
N ASP A 113 -2.89 15.39 4.61
CA ASP A 113 -3.84 16.44 4.20
C ASP A 113 -5.31 15.98 4.10
N SER A 114 -6.10 16.12 5.17
CA SER A 114 -7.54 15.75 5.17
C SER A 114 -7.87 14.38 4.57
N ASN A 115 -6.92 13.43 4.58
CA ASN A 115 -6.97 12.13 3.89
C ASN A 115 -7.13 12.20 2.36
N SER A 116 -6.54 13.21 1.72
CA SER A 116 -6.56 13.41 0.26
C SER A 116 -5.33 12.84 -0.46
N VAL A 117 -4.31 12.44 0.27
CA VAL A 117 -3.13 11.79 -0.34
C VAL A 117 -2.79 10.55 0.45
N LEU A 118 -2.75 9.40 -0.25
CA LEU A 118 -2.20 8.17 0.29
C LEU A 118 -0.72 8.07 -0.06
N TRP A 119 0.07 7.65 0.91
CA TRP A 119 1.47 7.31 0.76
C TRP A 119 1.68 5.85 1.14
N ILE A 120 2.25 5.06 0.23
CA ILE A 120 2.58 3.65 0.45
C ILE A 120 4.08 3.54 0.64
N VAL A 121 4.50 2.93 1.74
CA VAL A 121 5.91 2.74 2.12
C VAL A 121 6.28 1.28 1.89
N MET A 122 7.31 1.07 1.08
CA MET A 122 7.79 -0.24 0.63
C MET A 122 9.29 -0.34 0.84
N GLU A 123 9.81 -1.57 0.77
CA GLU A 123 11.26 -1.77 0.71
C GLU A 123 11.87 -1.06 -0.50
N TYR A 124 13.13 -0.65 -0.38
CA TYR A 124 13.85 0.01 -1.46
C TYR A 124 14.68 -1.03 -2.24
N ALA A 125 14.53 -1.06 -3.57
CA ALA A 125 15.36 -1.87 -4.44
C ALA A 125 16.60 -1.08 -4.88
N GLU A 126 17.79 -1.44 -4.39
CA GLU A 126 19.03 -0.69 -4.59
C GLU A 126 19.46 -0.57 -6.06
N ASN A 127 19.18 -1.59 -6.86
CA ASN A 127 19.54 -1.66 -8.27
C ASN A 127 18.57 -0.89 -9.20
N GLY A 128 17.62 -0.16 -8.63
CA GLY A 128 16.66 0.65 -9.40
C GLY A 128 15.70 -0.21 -10.22
N ASN A 129 15.20 0.35 -11.33
CA ASN A 129 14.25 -0.36 -12.18
C ASN A 129 14.95 -1.40 -13.07
N LEU A 130 14.25 -2.51 -13.32
CA LEU A 130 14.77 -3.65 -14.08
C LEU A 130 15.25 -3.27 -15.50
N MET A 131 14.58 -2.34 -16.17
CA MET A 131 14.95 -1.91 -17.52
C MET A 131 16.34 -1.25 -17.53
N ASN A 132 16.61 -0.35 -16.60
CA ASN A 132 17.91 0.30 -16.47
C ASN A 132 18.98 -0.71 -16.05
N PHE A 133 18.65 -1.60 -15.11
CA PHE A 133 19.56 -2.67 -14.71
C PHE A 133 19.94 -3.57 -15.89
N ALA A 134 18.96 -4.02 -16.68
CA ALA A 134 19.21 -4.86 -17.86
C ALA A 134 20.12 -4.16 -18.88
N ARG A 135 19.85 -2.88 -19.18
CA ARG A 135 20.68 -2.10 -20.12
C ARG A 135 22.13 -1.94 -19.66
N GLN A 136 22.35 -1.71 -18.36
CA GLN A 136 23.70 -1.55 -17.81
C GLN A 136 24.51 -2.85 -17.82
N ASN A 137 23.83 -4.00 -17.71
CA ASN A 137 24.49 -5.30 -17.69
C ASN A 137 24.68 -5.90 -19.09
N MET A 138 23.80 -5.60 -20.06
CA MET A 138 24.01 -6.02 -21.46
C MET A 138 25.27 -5.44 -22.12
N HIS A 139 25.80 -4.31 -21.62
CA HIS A 139 27.06 -3.73 -22.12
C HIS A 139 28.32 -4.43 -21.61
N ARG A 140 28.26 -5.23 -20.53
CA ARG A 140 29.45 -5.88 -19.95
C ARG A 140 29.86 -7.15 -20.68
N ASP A 141 28.95 -7.79 -21.40
CA ASP A 141 29.22 -9.04 -22.11
C ASP A 141 30.02 -8.84 -23.41
N CYS A 142 30.24 -7.60 -23.85
CA CYS A 142 31.05 -7.28 -25.03
C CYS A 142 32.54 -7.01 -24.73
N GLU A 143 32.95 -6.75 -23.48
CA GLU A 143 34.34 -6.43 -23.13
C GLU A 143 35.13 -7.62 -22.55
N SER A 144 34.54 -8.83 -22.49
CA SER A 144 35.23 -10.04 -22.00
C SER A 144 35.84 -10.93 -23.10
N ILE A 145 35.99 -10.43 -24.34
CA ILE A 145 36.67 -11.15 -25.45
C ILE A 145 37.69 -10.25 -26.15
N ALA A 146 38.46 -9.46 -25.41
CA ALA A 146 39.64 -8.77 -25.93
C ALA A 146 40.88 -9.16 -25.10
#